data_AF-A0A4Y2P5L2-F1
#
_entry.id   AF-A0A4Y2P5L2-F1
#
_cell.length_a   1.000
_cell.length_b   1.000
_cell.length_c   1.000
_cell.angle_alpha   90.00
_cell.angle_beta   90.00
_cell.angle_gamma   90.00
#
_symmetry.space_group_name_H-M   'P 1'
#
loop_
_entity.id
_entity.type
_entity.pdbx_description
1 polymer ?
#
loop_
_entity_poly.entity_id
_entity_poly.type
_entity_poly.pdbx_seq_one_letter_code
_entity_poly.pdbx_strand_id
1 'polypeptide(L)'
;MIKVKVWFRKFKAGNFDIEVEPRSDRYIEVDCEQLKQIIDQDRNVSARTIALELDVCQKTIVDALKRINLTFMFNRWVPHELTAEDKLKRKAACLALFRDQRKEKIVDRIVTYDENMGVLQQYKS
;
A
#
# COMPACT_ATOMS: atom_id res chain seq x y z
N MET A 1 40.23 2.00 -18.11
CA MET A 1 40.84 2.97 -19.05
C MET A 1 40.03 3.17 -20.35
N ILE A 2 38.68 3.08 -20.33
CA ILE A 2 37.82 3.14 -21.55
C ILE A 2 37.04 4.47 -21.63
N LYS A 3 36.71 5.10 -20.50
CA LYS A 3 35.88 6.32 -20.45
C LYS A 3 36.50 7.53 -21.19
N VAL A 4 37.80 7.79 -21.01
CA VAL A 4 38.47 8.98 -21.60
C VAL A 4 38.45 8.94 -23.13
N LYS A 5 38.66 7.78 -23.75
CA LYS A 5 38.66 7.64 -25.21
C LYS A 5 37.28 7.87 -25.83
N VAL A 6 36.21 7.49 -25.14
CA VAL A 6 34.83 7.67 -25.61
C VAL A 6 34.43 9.15 -25.54
N TRP A 7 34.71 9.82 -24.42
CA TRP A 7 34.45 11.25 -24.27
C TRP A 7 35.23 12.10 -25.27
N PHE A 8 36.53 11.79 -25.48
CA PHE A 8 37.34 12.50 -26.47
C PHE A 8 36.78 12.41 -27.90
N ARG A 9 36.17 11.27 -28.27
CA ARG A 9 35.50 11.09 -29.56
C ARG A 9 34.19 11.88 -29.66
N LYS A 10 33.36 11.88 -28.60
CA LYS A 10 32.11 12.66 -28.56
C LYS A 10 32.37 14.16 -28.71
N PHE A 11 33.36 14.69 -27.98
CA PHE A 11 33.75 16.10 -28.10
C PHE A 11 34.29 16.45 -29.50
N LYS A 12 35.09 15.59 -30.12
CA LYS A 12 35.55 15.79 -31.51
C LYS A 12 34.40 15.80 -32.53
N ALA A 13 33.32 15.09 -32.26
CA ALA A 13 32.13 15.07 -33.10
C ALA A 13 31.19 16.27 -32.85
N GLY A 14 31.58 17.23 -32.00
CA GLY A 14 30.75 18.39 -31.66
C GLY A 14 29.57 18.06 -30.73
N ASN A 15 29.53 16.85 -30.18
CA ASN A 15 28.53 16.46 -29.19
C ASN A 15 29.06 16.82 -27.78
N PHE A 16 28.54 17.92 -27.25
CA PHE A 16 28.83 18.42 -25.90
C PHE A 16 27.75 18.04 -24.89
N ASP A 17 26.78 17.21 -25.29
CA ASP A 17 25.74 16.75 -24.39
C ASP A 17 26.35 15.88 -23.29
N ILE A 18 26.12 16.32 -22.05
CA ILE A 18 26.62 15.67 -20.83
C ILE A 18 25.56 14.69 -20.32
N GLU A 19 24.33 14.79 -20.81
CA GLU A 19 23.25 13.88 -20.44
C GLU A 19 23.59 12.46 -20.87
N VAL A 20 23.30 11.52 -19.99
CA VAL A 20 23.49 10.11 -20.28
C VAL A 20 22.43 9.71 -21.29
N GLU A 21 22.84 9.50 -22.54
CA GLU A 21 21.97 8.90 -23.57
C GLU A 21 21.23 7.71 -22.97
N PRO A 22 19.89 7.61 -23.17
CA PRO A 22 19.11 6.55 -22.59
C PRO A 22 19.74 5.23 -23.03
N ARG A 23 20.29 4.51 -22.04
CA ARG A 23 20.84 3.19 -22.31
C ARG A 23 19.70 2.36 -22.84
N SER A 24 19.97 1.58 -23.88
CA SER A 24 19.15 0.42 -24.24
C SER A 24 19.29 -0.62 -23.13
N ASP A 25 18.83 -0.27 -21.94
CA ASP A 25 18.65 -1.20 -20.85
C ASP A 25 17.45 -2.06 -21.22
N ARG A 26 17.62 -3.39 -21.12
CA ARG A 26 16.50 -4.32 -21.14
C ARG A 26 15.64 -4.01 -19.92
N TYR A 27 14.74 -3.03 -20.03
CA TYR A 27 13.65 -2.89 -19.10
C TYR A 27 12.80 -4.14 -19.28
N ILE A 28 12.83 -5.04 -18.30
CA ILE A 28 11.77 -6.04 -18.18
C ILE A 28 10.55 -5.22 -17.78
N GLU A 29 9.78 -4.83 -18.80
CA GLU A 29 8.54 -4.11 -18.61
C GLU A 29 7.55 -5.07 -17.98
N VAL A 30 7.32 -4.89 -16.68
CA VAL A 30 6.23 -5.59 -15.99
C VAL A 30 4.95 -4.97 -16.52
N ASP A 31 4.11 -5.80 -17.15
CA ASP A 31 2.79 -5.39 -17.60
C ASP A 31 1.98 -4.92 -16.39
N CYS A 32 1.66 -3.63 -16.39
CA CYS A 32 0.91 -2.99 -15.32
C CYS A 32 -0.51 -3.52 -15.22
N GLU A 33 -1.10 -4.02 -16.32
CA GLU A 33 -2.43 -4.63 -16.30
C GLU A 33 -2.38 -6.03 -15.68
N GLN A 34 -1.38 -6.84 -16.02
CA GLN A 34 -1.16 -8.14 -15.37
C GLN A 34 -0.92 -7.96 -13.86
N LEU A 35 -0.13 -6.97 -13.46
CA LEU A 35 0.13 -6.67 -12.05
C LEU A 35 -1.15 -6.26 -11.30
N LYS A 36 -2.03 -5.46 -11.93
CA LYS A 36 -3.33 -5.11 -11.33
C LYS A 36 -4.22 -6.33 -11.17
N GLN A 37 -4.29 -7.22 -12.16
CA GLN A 37 -5.11 -8.43 -12.08
C GLN A 37 -4.69 -9.32 -10.90
N ILE A 38 -3.38 -9.48 -10.66
CA ILE A 38 -2.88 -10.27 -9.52
C ILE A 38 -3.29 -9.62 -8.19
N ILE A 39 -3.21 -8.30 -8.08
CA ILE A 39 -3.58 -7.56 -6.86
C ILE A 39 -5.10 -7.54 -6.62
N ASP A 40 -5.91 -7.48 -7.69
CA ASP A 40 -7.37 -7.52 -7.61
C ASP A 40 -7.88 -8.91 -7.20
N GLN A 41 -7.15 -9.97 -7.57
CA GLN A 41 -7.44 -11.34 -7.12
C GLN A 41 -7.11 -11.55 -5.64
N ASP A 42 -5.91 -11.14 -5.20
CA ASP A 42 -5.52 -11.17 -3.80
C ASP A 42 -4.72 -9.92 -3.41
N ARG A 43 -5.38 -9.04 -2.64
CA ARG A 43 -4.78 -7.80 -2.16
C ARG A 43 -3.67 -8.01 -1.14
N ASN A 44 -3.54 -9.21 -0.56
CA ASN A 44 -2.53 -9.55 0.44
C ASN A 44 -1.28 -10.20 -0.15
N VAL A 45 -1.23 -10.39 -1.47
CA VAL A 45 -0.07 -10.99 -2.13
C VAL A 45 1.20 -10.17 -1.89
N SER A 46 2.30 -10.86 -1.59
CA SER A 46 3.58 -10.18 -1.35
C SER A 46 4.27 -9.84 -2.68
N ALA A 47 5.01 -8.72 -2.71
CA ALA A 47 5.83 -8.38 -3.88
C ALA A 47 6.86 -9.47 -4.23
N ARG A 48 7.27 -10.28 -3.26
CA ARG A 48 8.17 -11.44 -3.49
C ARG A 48 7.45 -12.59 -4.18
N THR A 49 6.19 -12.84 -3.83
CA THR A 49 5.36 -13.86 -4.49
C THR A 49 5.12 -13.48 -5.95
N ILE A 50 4.71 -12.23 -6.19
CA ILE A 50 4.52 -11.71 -7.56
C ILE A 50 5.81 -11.80 -8.38
N ALA A 51 6.95 -11.45 -7.77
CA ALA A 51 8.24 -11.53 -8.44
C ALA A 51 8.60 -12.95 -8.90
N LEU A 52 8.25 -13.97 -8.09
CA LEU A 52 8.44 -15.37 -8.45
C LEU A 52 7.49 -15.83 -9.56
N GLU A 53 6.22 -15.40 -9.51
CA GLU A 53 5.22 -15.74 -10.54
C GLU A 53 5.54 -15.12 -11.90
N LEU A 54 6.04 -13.89 -11.90
CA LEU A 54 6.39 -13.15 -13.12
C LEU A 54 7.84 -13.35 -13.58
N ASP A 55 8.62 -14.16 -12.85
CA ASP A 55 10.06 -14.37 -13.08
C ASP A 55 10.86 -13.05 -13.23
N VAL A 56 10.55 -12.08 -12.37
CA VAL A 56 11.21 -10.77 -12.34
C VAL A 56 11.83 -10.49 -10.98
N CYS A 57 12.76 -9.55 -10.93
CA CYS A 57 13.32 -9.16 -9.65
C CYS A 57 12.28 -8.41 -8.79
N GLN A 58 12.29 -8.65 -7.47
CA GLN A 58 11.39 -8.00 -6.52
C GLN A 58 11.43 -6.46 -6.62
N LYS A 59 12.60 -5.90 -6.92
CA LYS A 59 12.77 -4.45 -7.08
C LYS A 59 11.93 -3.92 -8.25
N THR A 60 11.87 -4.64 -9.37
CA THR A 60 11.04 -4.26 -10.52
C THR A 60 9.56 -4.24 -10.15
N ILE A 61 9.08 -5.20 -9.35
CA ILE A 61 7.69 -5.20 -8.85
C ILE A 61 7.44 -3.99 -7.95
N VAL A 62 8.34 -3.68 -7.02
CA VAL A 62 8.19 -2.51 -6.14
C VAL A 62 8.17 -1.20 -6.92
N ASP A 63 9.01 -1.07 -7.95
CA ASP A 63 9.04 0.11 -8.81
C ASP A 63 7.79 0.20 -9.71
N ALA A 64 7.29 -0.94 -10.20
CA ALA A 64 6.03 -1.02 -10.95
C ALA A 64 4.81 -0.66 -10.08
N LEU A 65 4.74 -1.15 -8.83
CA LEU A 65 3.71 -0.79 -7.85
C LEU A 65 3.66 0.72 -7.61
N LYS A 66 4.82 1.36 -7.49
CA LYS A 66 4.93 2.83 -7.38
C LYS A 66 4.43 3.54 -8.64
N ARG A 67 4.74 3.03 -9.84
CA ARG A 67 4.25 3.59 -11.11
C ARG A 67 2.72 3.57 -11.21
N ILE A 68 2.07 2.56 -10.65
CA ILE A 68 0.60 2.43 -10.61
C ILE A 68 -0.03 3.06 -9.35
N ASN A 69 0.73 3.82 -8.56
CA ASN A 69 0.28 4.46 -7.31
C ASN A 69 -0.32 3.50 -6.27
N LEU A 70 0.12 2.24 -6.26
CA LEU A 70 -0.25 1.28 -5.23
C LEU A 70 0.85 1.18 -4.17
N THR A 71 0.48 1.48 -2.93
CA THR A 71 1.31 1.27 -1.75
C THR A 71 0.76 0.11 -0.94
N PHE A 72 1.62 -0.81 -0.55
CA PHE A 72 1.24 -1.88 0.38
C PHE A 72 0.84 -1.26 1.72
N MET A 73 -0.39 -1.55 2.16
CA MET A 73 -0.85 -1.19 3.50
C MET A 73 -1.05 -2.47 4.30
N PHE A 74 -0.54 -2.49 5.53
CA PHE A 74 -0.81 -3.59 6.44
C PHE A 74 -2.31 -3.69 6.72
N ASN A 75 -2.80 -4.92 6.87
CA ASN A 75 -4.18 -5.16 7.26
C ASN A 75 -4.47 -4.48 8.60
N ARG A 76 -5.58 -3.75 8.66
CA ARG A 76 -6.04 -3.10 9.88
C ARG A 76 -6.43 -4.18 10.89
N TRP A 77 -5.95 -4.07 12.13
CA TRP A 77 -6.35 -4.97 13.20
C TRP A 77 -7.85 -4.82 13.49
N VAL A 78 -8.55 -5.95 13.57
CA VAL A 78 -9.98 -6.03 13.88
C VAL A 78 -10.12 -6.79 15.22
N PRO A 79 -10.80 -6.22 16.23
CA PRO A 79 -10.84 -6.82 17.57
C PRO A 79 -11.46 -8.21 17.65
N HIS A 80 -12.46 -8.48 16.84
CA HIS A 80 -13.14 -9.78 16.79
C HIS A 80 -13.76 -9.99 15.40
N GLU A 81 -13.81 -11.25 14.98
CA GLU A 81 -14.54 -11.65 13.78
C GLU A 81 -16.05 -11.65 14.09
N LEU A 82 -16.82 -10.93 13.28
CA LEU A 82 -18.26 -10.83 13.45
C LEU A 82 -19.00 -11.87 12.62
N THR A 83 -19.98 -12.54 13.22
CA THR A 83 -20.90 -13.40 12.47
C THR A 83 -21.83 -12.57 11.57
N ALA A 84 -22.48 -13.21 10.61
CA ALA A 84 -23.46 -12.55 9.76
C ALA A 84 -24.63 -11.95 10.58
N GLU A 85 -25.04 -12.64 11.64
CA GLU A 85 -26.09 -12.18 12.54
C GLU A 85 -25.64 -10.96 13.36
N ASP A 86 -24.42 -10.96 13.89
CA ASP A 86 -23.88 -9.81 14.63
C ASP A 86 -23.78 -8.57 13.74
N LYS A 87 -23.37 -8.74 12.48
CA LYS A 87 -23.33 -7.66 11.49
C LYS A 87 -24.72 -7.06 11.26
N LEU A 88 -25.75 -7.90 11.14
CA LEU A 88 -27.13 -7.45 10.97
C LEU A 88 -27.65 -6.72 12.22
N LYS A 89 -27.45 -7.29 13.41
CA LYS A 89 -27.84 -6.66 14.68
C LYS A 89 -27.17 -5.31 14.86
N ARG A 90 -25.86 -5.23 14.65
CA ARG A 90 -25.09 -3.97 14.73
C ARG A 90 -25.60 -2.95 13.72
N LYS A 91 -25.82 -3.34 12.46
CA LYS A 91 -26.35 -2.44 11.42
C LYS A 91 -27.74 -1.90 11.78
N ALA A 92 -28.63 -2.76 12.26
CA ALA A 92 -29.98 -2.37 12.67
C ALA A 92 -29.94 -1.38 13.86
N ALA A 93 -29.14 -1.67 14.88
CA ALA A 93 -28.96 -0.79 16.04
C ALA A 93 -28.39 0.58 15.63
N CYS A 94 -27.34 0.61 14.80
CA CYS A 94 -26.78 1.87 14.30
C CYS A 94 -27.78 2.69 13.50
N LEU A 95 -28.58 2.05 12.63
CA LEU A 95 -29.60 2.75 11.85
C LEU A 95 -30.73 3.31 12.73
N ALA A 96 -31.12 2.60 13.78
CA ALA A 96 -32.10 3.10 14.76
C ALA A 96 -31.55 4.33 15.50
N LEU A 97 -30.35 4.22 16.08
CA LEU A 97 -29.69 5.34 16.77
C LEU A 97 -29.52 6.56 15.85
N PHE A 98 -29.17 6.35 14.58
CA PHE A 98 -29.02 7.44 13.62
C PHE A 98 -30.35 8.12 13.28
N ARG A 99 -31.46 7.36 13.22
CA ARG A 99 -32.81 7.93 13.03
C ARG A 99 -33.22 8.77 14.24
N ASP A 100 -32.96 8.27 15.44
CA ASP A 100 -33.33 8.95 16.68
C ASP A 100 -32.51 10.22 16.87
N GLN A 101 -31.21 10.18 16.56
CA GLN A 101 -30.32 11.34 16.56
C GLN A 101 -30.76 12.45 15.57
N ARG A 102 -31.45 12.10 14.48
CA ARG A 102 -32.02 13.10 13.55
C ARG A 102 -33.28 13.75 14.08
N LYS A 103 -34.04 13.06 14.93
CA LYS A 103 -35.28 13.57 15.53
C LYS A 103 -34.99 14.41 16.77
N GLU A 104 -34.06 13.95 17.60
CA GLU A 104 -33.65 14.59 18.84
C GLU A 104 -32.13 14.48 19.02
N LYS A 105 -31.51 15.42 19.74
CA LYS A 105 -30.07 15.37 20.05
C LYS A 105 -29.78 14.37 21.17
N ILE A 106 -29.87 13.08 20.87
CA ILE A 106 -29.68 12.01 21.85
C ILE A 106 -28.24 11.93 22.37
N VAL A 107 -27.24 12.32 21.57
CA VAL A 107 -25.82 12.29 21.98
C VAL A 107 -25.53 13.19 23.17
N ASP A 108 -26.24 14.32 23.30
CA ASP A 108 -26.03 15.28 24.40
C ASP A 108 -26.56 14.74 25.75
N ARG A 109 -27.34 13.65 25.71
CA ARG A 109 -27.98 13.02 26.88
C ARG A 109 -27.32 11.69 27.28
N ILE A 110 -26.42 11.15 26.46
CA ILE A 110 -25.79 9.85 26.70
C ILE A 110 -24.56 10.03 27.61
N VAL A 111 -24.54 9.28 28.70
CA VAL A 111 -23.36 9.10 29.56
C VAL A 111 -22.86 7.67 29.37
N THR A 112 -21.59 7.50 29.01
CA THR A 112 -20.96 6.17 28.82
C THR A 112 -19.92 5.90 29.89
N TYR A 113 -19.81 4.65 30.31
CA TYR A 113 -18.77 4.17 31.21
C TYR A 113 -18.21 2.85 30.65
N ASP A 114 -16.88 2.71 30.65
CA ASP A 114 -16.17 1.50 30.22
C ASP A 114 -14.99 1.24 31.15
N GLU A 115 -14.77 -0.02 31.51
CA GLU A 115 -13.72 -0.43 32.43
C GLU A 115 -12.49 -0.88 31.64
N ASN A 116 -11.35 -0.21 31.84
CA ASN A 116 -10.10 -0.59 31.21
C ASN A 116 -9.11 -1.13 32.25
N MET A 117 -8.49 -2.28 31.95
CA MET A 117 -7.47 -2.89 32.80
C MET A 117 -6.13 -2.14 32.65
N GLY A 118 -5.74 -1.40 33.67
CA GLY A 118 -4.44 -0.71 33.70
C GLY A 118 -3.27 -1.68 33.79
N VAL A 119 -2.37 -1.67 32.80
CA VAL A 119 -1.08 -2.37 32.87
C VAL A 119 -0.06 -1.48 33.57
N LEU A 120 0.41 -1.89 34.76
CA LEU A 120 1.50 -1.22 35.48
C LEU A 120 2.82 -1.42 34.74
N GLN A 121 3.31 -0.39 34.04
CA GLN A 121 4.68 -0.39 33.54
C GLN A 121 5.63 -0.16 34.72
N GLN A 122 6.30 -1.22 35.16
CA GLN A 122 7.48 -1.08 36.02
C GLN A 122 8.59 -0.43 35.18
N TYR A 123 8.85 0.85 35.42
CA TYR A 123 10.08 1.49 34.96
C TYR A 123 11.26 0.74 35.59
N LYS A 124 11.99 -0.03 34.79
CA LYS A 124 13.32 -0.51 35.19
C LYS A 124 14.24 0.71 35.25
N SER A 125 14.72 0.99 36.46
CA SER A 125 15.85 1.91 36.70
C SER A 125 17.16 1.29 36.22
#